data_AF-D3DE65-F1
#
_entry.id   AF-D3DE65-F1
#
_cell.length_a   1.000
_cell.length_b   1.000
_cell.length_c   1.000
_cell.angle_alpha   90.00
_cell.angle_beta   90.00
_cell.angle_gamma   90.00
#
_symmetry.space_group_name_H-M   'P 1'
#
loop_
_entity.id
_entity.type
_entity.pdbx_description
1 polymer ?
#
loop_
_entity_poly.entity_id
_entity_poly.type
_entity_poly.pdbx_seq_one_letter_code
_entity_poly.pdbx_strand_id
1 'polypeptide(L)' 'IAARLACGDDVPSAVRAAKTYVTGALAAGFPLGAGIGPVDHAYLTRRPAQAPGPTRETDPAGP' A
#
# COMPACT_ATOMS: atom_id res chain seq x y z
N ILE A 1 16.48 -5.17 1.78
CA ILE A 1 17.55 -6.17 1.59
C ILE A 1 17.66 -7.05 2.83
N ALA A 2 18.03 -6.50 4.01
CA ALA A 2 18.20 -7.27 5.24
C ALA A 2 17.04 -8.23 5.58
N ALA A 3 15.78 -7.77 5.49
CA ALA A 3 14.62 -8.63 5.72
C ALA A 3 14.56 -9.84 4.77
N ARG A 4 14.95 -9.66 3.49
CA ARG A 4 14.99 -10.75 2.50
C ARG A 4 16.11 -11.74 2.79
N LEU A 5 17.27 -11.25 3.22
CA LEU A 5 18.37 -12.10 3.68
C LEU A 5 17.95 -12.91 4.93
N ALA A 6 17.24 -12.28 5.87
CA ALA A 6 16.71 -12.96 7.05
C ALA A 6 15.68 -14.05 6.70
N CYS A 7 14.99 -13.91 5.56
CA CYS A 7 14.11 -14.94 5.00
C CYS A 7 14.86 -16.04 4.22
N GLY A 8 16.19 -15.96 4.07
CA GLY A 8 17.02 -16.98 3.42
C GLY A 8 17.35 -16.75 1.95
N ASP A 9 17.01 -15.58 1.38
CA ASP A 9 17.42 -15.26 0.01
C ASP A 9 18.95 -15.12 -0.09
N ASP A 10 19.54 -15.52 -1.23
CA ASP A 10 20.90 -15.12 -1.59
C ASP A 10 20.99 -13.59 -1.83
N VAL A 11 22.22 -13.06 -1.83
CA VAL A 11 22.44 -11.60 -1.95
C VAL A 11 21.85 -11.01 -3.24
N PRO A 12 22.17 -11.50 -4.45
CA PRO A 12 21.53 -11.03 -5.69
C PRO A 12 19.99 -11.05 -5.65
N SER A 13 19.39 -12.12 -5.15
CA SER A 13 17.94 -12.28 -5.03
C SER A 13 17.34 -11.29 -4.04
N ALA A 14 17.95 -11.12 -2.87
CA ALA A 14 17.53 -10.16 -1.84
C ALA A 14 17.59 -8.70 -2.33
N VAL A 15 18.61 -8.35 -3.13
CA VAL A 15 18.74 -7.02 -3.75
C VAL A 15 17.66 -6.81 -4.79
N ARG A 16 17.43 -7.79 -5.67
CA ARG A 16 16.37 -7.69 -6.70
C ARG A 16 15.00 -7.52 -6.05
N ALA A 17 14.66 -8.33 -5.06
CA ALA A 17 13.40 -8.23 -4.33
C ALA A 17 13.24 -6.89 -3.61
N ALA A 18 14.30 -6.39 -2.97
CA ALA A 18 14.26 -5.08 -2.31
C ALA A 18 14.08 -3.92 -3.31
N LYS A 19 14.69 -4.00 -4.49
CA LYS A 19 14.48 -3.03 -5.56
C LYS A 19 13.02 -3.02 -6.02
N THR A 20 12.45 -4.19 -6.28
CA THR A 20 11.03 -4.31 -6.65
C THR A 20 10.13 -3.68 -5.58
N TYR A 21 10.40 -3.96 -4.30
CA TYR A 21 9.66 -3.38 -3.18
C TYR A 21 9.72 -1.84 -3.16
N VAL A 22 10.92 -1.24 -3.24
CA VAL A 22 11.03 0.22 -3.16
C VAL A 22 10.43 0.91 -4.39
N THR A 23 10.54 0.32 -5.58
CA THR A 23 9.88 0.83 -6.79
C THR A 23 8.36 0.83 -6.64
N GLY A 24 7.77 -0.24 -6.11
CA GLY A 24 6.32 -0.30 -5.86
C GLY A 24 5.86 0.70 -4.79
N ALA A 25 6.60 0.79 -3.67
CA ALA A 25 6.28 1.72 -2.59
C ALA A 25 6.38 3.20 -3.03
N LEU A 26 7.34 3.52 -3.91
CA LEU A 26 7.45 4.84 -4.53
C LEU A 26 6.25 5.13 -5.43
N ALA A 27 5.86 4.19 -6.30
CA ALA A 27 4.73 4.35 -7.21
C ALA A 27 3.39 4.49 -6.46
N ALA A 28 3.27 3.87 -5.30
CA ALA A 28 2.10 3.97 -4.42
C ALA A 28 2.17 5.15 -3.42
N GLY A 29 3.25 5.92 -3.44
CA GLY A 29 3.40 7.12 -2.60
C GLY A 29 2.29 8.13 -2.86
N PHE A 30 2.01 8.98 -1.88
CA PHE A 30 0.92 9.95 -1.94
C PHE A 30 1.42 11.35 -1.53
N PRO A 31 0.79 12.43 -2.03
CA PRO A 31 1.18 13.78 -1.66
C PRO A 31 0.86 14.05 -0.18
N LEU A 32 1.82 14.65 0.54
CA LEU A 32 1.65 15.07 1.92
C LEU A 32 2.37 16.41 2.13
N GLY A 33 1.57 17.46 2.33
CA GLY A 33 2.10 18.83 2.42
C GLY A 33 2.63 19.36 1.08
N ALA A 34 3.51 20.35 1.15
CA ALA A 34 4.05 21.07 -0.02
C ALA A 34 5.38 20.51 -0.55
N GLY A 35 5.89 19.41 0.03
CA GLY A 35 7.19 18.81 -0.30
C GLY A 35 7.09 17.47 -1.04
N ILE A 36 8.22 16.75 -1.13
CA ILE A 36 8.25 15.38 -1.66
C ILE A 36 7.47 14.47 -0.70
N GLY A 37 6.43 13.82 -1.22
CA GLY A 37 5.59 12.91 -0.46
C GLY A 37 6.32 11.64 0.00
N PRO A 38 5.83 10.97 1.06
CA PRO A 38 6.40 9.70 1.52
C PRO A 38 6.13 8.56 0.54
N VAL A 39 6.93 7.51 0.64
CA VAL A 39 6.63 6.21 0.02
C VAL A 39 5.53 5.48 0.80
N ASP A 40 4.73 4.65 0.13
CA ASP A 40 3.78 3.77 0.81
C ASP A 40 4.43 2.42 1.12
N HIS A 41 4.98 2.27 2.32
CA HIS A 41 5.58 1.00 2.77
C HIS A 41 4.59 -0.16 2.84
N ALA A 42 3.31 0.13 3.07
CA ALA A 42 2.25 -0.85 3.26
C ALA A 42 1.56 -1.19 1.94
N TYR A 43 2.03 -0.73 0.79
CA TYR A 43 1.33 -0.88 -0.50
C TYR A 43 0.97 -2.34 -0.86
N LEU A 44 1.72 -3.34 -0.37
CA LEU A 44 1.44 -4.77 -0.60
C LEU A 44 0.37 -5.35 0.32
N THR A 45 0.15 -4.76 1.50
CA THR A 45 -0.77 -5.25 2.53
C THR A 45 -1.95 -4.33 2.78
N ARG A 46 -1.90 -3.11 2.25
CA ARG A 46 -2.96 -2.12 2.33
C ARG A 46 -4.19 -2.70 1.63
N ARG A 47 -5.26 -2.89 2.39
CA ARG A 47 -6.56 -3.27 1.82
C ARG A 47 -7.05 -2.11 0.94
N PRO A 48 -7.52 -2.35 -0.28
CA PRO A 48 -8.17 -1.30 -1.05
C PRO A 48 -9.31 -0.72 -0.20
N ALA A 49 -9.44 0.61 -0.22
CA ALA A 49 -10.52 1.29 0.48
C ALA A 49 -11.84 0.65 0.02
N GLN A 50 -12.65 0.18 0.97
CA GLN A 50 -13.94 -0.39 0.64
C GLN A 50 -14.76 0.73 0.01
N ALA A 51 -15.21 0.51 -1.23
CA ALA A 51 -16.09 1.46 -1.89
C ALA A 51 -17.28 1.74 -0.96
N PRO A 52 -17.75 3.00 -0.86
CA PRO A 52 -18.92 3.30 -0.05
C PRO A 52 -20.04 2.34 -0.45
N GLY A 53 -20.56 1.62 0.55
CA GLY A 53 -21.72 0.75 0.34
C GLY A 53 -22.88 1.58 -0.21
N PRO A 54 -23.81 0.98 -0.96
CA PRO A 54 -24.98 1.71 -1.45
C PRO A 54 -25.60 2.47 -0.29
N THR A 55 -25.81 3.77 -0.48
CA THR A 55 -26.52 4.62 0.48
C THR A 55 -27.78 3.87 0.87
N ARG A 56 -27.91 3.48 2.14
CA ARG A 56 -29.20 2.99 2.62
C ARG A 56 -30.13 4.17 2.51
N GLU A 57 -30.93 4.17 1.45
CA GLU A 57 -32.10 5.02 1.32
C GLU A 57 -32.88 4.84 2.63
N THR A 58 -32.93 5.91 3.41
CA THR A 58 -33.68 5.94 4.66
C THR A 58 -35.13 5.70 4.29
N ASP A 59 -35.63 4.52 4.63
CA ASP A 59 -37.02 4.13 4.50
C ASP A 59 -37.88 5.26 5.08
N PRO A 60 -38.78 5.91 4.31
CA PRO A 60 -39.65 6.91 4.87
C PRO A 60 -40.54 6.22 5.89
N ALA A 61 -40.51 6.75 7.12
CA ALA A 61 -41.41 6.34 8.19
C ALA A 61 -42.83 6.19 7.63
N GLY A 62 -43.39 4.99 7.75
CA GLY A 62 -44.80 4.75 7.49
C GLY A 62 -45.39 3.84 8.56
N PRO A 63 -46.69 3.54 8.47
CA PRO A 63 -47.80 4.41 8.07
C PRO A 63 -48.24 5.38 9.19
#